data_AF-A0A392SEZ9-F1
#
_entry.id   AF-A0A392SEZ9-F1
#
_cell.length_a   1.000
_cell.length_b   1.000
_cell.length_c   1.000
_cell.angle_alpha   90.00
_cell.angle_beta   90.00
_cell.angle_gamma   90.00
#
_symmetry.space_group_name_H-M   'P 1'
#
loop_
_entity.id
_entity.type
_entity.pdbx_description
1 polymer ?
#
loop_
_entity_poly.entity_id
_entity_poly.type
_entity_poly.pdbx_seq_one_letter_code
_entity_poly.pdbx_strand_id
1 'polypeptide(L)'
;ALNNVAQAFVNNQGNAQEDRLDRFLRNNSPTFKGLYDPESAQDWLQEIERIFRAMASTNAQRAMLEAHMLKGEADRWWSNMRQRITTRKRKSSGS
;
A
#
# COMPACT_ATOMS: atom_id res chain seq x y z
N ALA A 1 24.08 5.70 -22.78
CA ALA A 1 23.78 6.73 -21.74
C ALA A 1 22.39 6.57 -21.12
N LEU A 2 21.31 6.42 -21.91
CA LEU A 2 19.93 6.38 -21.40
C LEU A 2 19.60 5.23 -20.43
N ASN A 3 20.13 4.01 -20.67
CA ASN A 3 19.89 2.88 -19.76
C ASN A 3 20.44 3.10 -18.35
N ASN A 4 21.57 3.79 -18.20
CA ASN A 4 22.19 3.99 -16.88
C ASN A 4 21.38 4.97 -16.02
N VAL A 5 20.78 5.99 -16.64
CA VAL A 5 19.91 6.96 -15.96
C VAL A 5 18.58 6.33 -15.57
N ALA A 6 18.01 5.50 -16.44
CA ALA A 6 16.77 4.76 -16.14
C ALA A 6 16.97 3.76 -14.98
N GLN A 7 18.09 3.03 -14.97
CA GLN A 7 18.43 2.11 -13.88
C GLN A 7 18.68 2.86 -12.57
N ALA A 8 19.41 3.98 -12.59
CA ALA A 8 19.62 4.80 -11.39
C ALA A 8 18.31 5.35 -10.81
N PHE A 9 17.37 5.76 -11.67
CA PHE A 9 16.04 6.21 -11.25
C PHE A 9 15.21 5.08 -10.61
N VAL A 10 15.18 3.90 -11.23
CA VAL A 10 14.46 2.73 -10.70
C VAL A 10 15.07 2.25 -9.38
N ASN A 11 16.40 2.19 -9.28
CA ASN A 11 17.09 1.80 -8.05
C ASN A 11 16.83 2.81 -6.92
N ASN A 12 16.87 4.11 -7.22
CA ASN A 12 16.56 5.14 -6.23
C ASN A 12 15.10 5.09 -5.78
N GLN A 13 14.16 4.75 -6.68
CA GLN A 13 12.76 4.54 -6.31
C GLN A 13 12.57 3.30 -5.44
N GLY A 14 13.27 2.20 -5.71
CA GLY A 14 13.26 0.99 -4.89
C GLY A 14 13.74 1.29 -3.47
N ASN A 15 14.92 1.90 -3.34
CA ASN A 15 15.49 2.29 -2.05
C ASN A 15 14.56 3.24 -1.27
N ALA A 16 13.99 4.25 -1.95
CA ALA A 16 13.06 5.19 -1.31
C ALA A 16 11.74 4.52 -0.86
N GLN A 17 11.32 3.43 -1.51
CA GLN A 17 10.15 2.65 -1.08
C GLN A 17 10.50 1.77 0.13
N GLU A 18 11.67 1.14 0.13
CA GLU A 18 12.17 0.34 1.26
C GLU A 18 12.35 1.20 2.52
N ASP A 19 12.99 2.37 2.41
CA ASP A 19 13.16 3.32 3.52
C ASP A 19 11.81 3.77 4.10
N ARG A 20 10.81 3.95 3.24
CA ARG A 20 9.46 4.32 3.67
C ARG A 20 8.74 3.19 4.37
N LEU A 21 8.87 1.95 3.87
CA LEU A 21 8.31 0.78 4.52
C LEU A 21 8.95 0.57 5.90
N ASP A 22 10.27 0.66 6.01
CA ASP A 22 10.99 0.55 7.29
C ASP A 22 10.51 1.61 8.29
N ARG A 23 10.44 2.89 7.86
CA ARG A 23 9.91 3.97 8.70
C ARG A 23 8.47 3.72 9.14
N PHE A 24 7.63 3.18 8.26
CA PHE A 24 6.24 2.87 8.57
C PHE A 24 6.13 1.76 9.63
N LEU A 25 6.89 0.67 9.48
CA LEU A 25 6.92 -0.43 10.44
C LEU A 25 7.49 -0.01 11.80
N ARG A 26 8.50 0.86 11.83
CA ARG A 26 9.05 1.44 13.06
C ARG A 26 8.06 2.28 13.87
N ASN A 27 6.97 2.75 13.26
CA ASN A 27 5.89 3.43 13.97
C ASN A 27 4.88 2.46 14.61
N ASN A 28 5.21 1.16 14.72
CA ASN A 28 4.33 0.11 15.25
C ASN A 28 2.99 0.04 14.52
N SER A 29 3.02 0.16 13.19
CA SER A 29 1.81 0.15 12.37
C SER A 29 0.96 -1.10 12.67
N PRO A 30 -0.33 -0.96 13.01
CA PRO A 30 -1.18 -2.10 13.34
C PRO A 30 -1.57 -2.89 12.08
N THR A 31 -1.77 -4.20 12.25
CA THR A 31 -2.30 -5.07 11.18
C THR A 31 -3.82 -5.17 11.26
N PHE A 32 -4.48 -5.35 10.11
CA PHE A 32 -5.93 -5.54 10.03
C PHE A 32 -6.27 -6.89 9.42
N LYS A 33 -6.97 -7.74 10.18
CA LYS A 33 -7.37 -9.08 9.73
C LYS A 33 -8.72 -9.13 9.00
N GLY A 34 -9.47 -8.03 9.00
CA GLY A 34 -10.80 -7.96 8.41
C GLY A 34 -11.93 -8.37 9.35
N LEU A 35 -11.82 -8.08 10.65
CA LEU A 35 -12.89 -8.40 11.59
C LEU A 35 -14.16 -7.63 11.23
N TYR A 36 -15.30 -8.30 11.31
CA TYR A 36 -16.66 -7.82 10.99
C TYR A 36 -17.18 -6.71 11.91
N ASP A 37 -16.29 -6.02 12.61
CA ASP A 37 -16.60 -4.93 13.51
C ASP A 37 -16.24 -3.59 12.87
N PRO A 38 -17.24 -2.76 12.51
CA PRO A 38 -17.01 -1.43 11.96
C PRO A 38 -16.19 -0.53 12.88
N GLU A 39 -16.31 -0.69 14.20
CA GLU A 39 -15.57 0.11 15.18
C GLU A 39 -14.07 -0.23 15.14
N SER A 40 -13.73 -1.51 15.21
CA SER A 40 -12.35 -1.99 15.03
C SER A 40 -11.72 -1.55 13.70
N ALA A 41 -12.50 -1.51 12.61
CA ALA A 41 -12.02 -1.02 11.33
C ALA A 41 -11.77 0.50 11.34
N GLN A 42 -12.66 1.27 11.97
CA GLN A 42 -12.53 2.72 12.17
C GLN A 42 -11.29 3.05 13.01
N ASP A 43 -11.07 2.33 14.11
CA ASP A 43 -9.94 2.54 15.01
C ASP A 43 -8.61 2.22 14.32
N TRP A 44 -8.55 1.10 13.59
CA TRP A 44 -7.38 0.75 12.79
C TRP A 44 -7.06 1.82 11.76
N LEU A 45 -8.07 2.35 11.05
CA LEU A 45 -7.89 3.45 10.10
C LEU A 45 -7.35 4.70 10.79
N GLN A 46 -7.94 5.12 11.92
CA GLN A 46 -7.49 6.31 12.65
C GLN A 46 -6.01 6.23 13.08
N GLU A 47 -5.58 5.05 13.56
CA GLU A 47 -4.21 4.82 13.99
C GLU A 47 -3.22 4.88 12.80
N ILE A 48 -3.55 4.21 11.71
CA ILE A 48 -2.74 4.22 10.48
C ILE A 48 -2.67 5.61 9.84
N GLU A 49 -3.79 6.35 9.84
CA GLU A 49 -3.82 7.72 9.32
C GLU A 49 -2.91 8.67 10.10
N ARG A 50 -2.79 8.49 11.42
CA ARG A 50 -1.89 9.29 12.26
C ARG A 50 -0.44 9.08 11.83
N ILE A 51 -0.04 7.85 11.55
CA ILE A 51 1.31 7.52 11.07
C ILE A 51 1.54 8.17 9.69
N PHE A 52 0.57 8.10 8.78
CA PHE A 52 0.73 8.72 7.46
C PHE A 52 0.84 10.23 7.49
N ARG A 53 0.12 10.90 8.41
CA ARG A 53 0.27 12.33 8.64
C ARG A 53 1.70 12.66 9.11
N ALA A 54 2.25 11.90 10.05
CA ALA A 54 3.62 12.08 10.54
C ALA A 54 4.69 11.80 9.46
N MET A 55 4.40 10.91 8.51
CA MET A 55 5.32 10.55 7.43
C MET A 55 5.19 11.43 6.17
N ALA A 56 4.21 12.34 6.11
CA ALA A 56 3.87 13.12 4.91
C ALA A 56 3.75 12.23 3.65
N SER A 57 2.93 11.17 3.74
CA SER A 57 2.77 10.19 2.65
C SER A 57 1.69 10.61 1.65
N THR A 58 1.96 10.43 0.36
CA THR A 58 0.98 10.63 -0.72
C THR A 58 -0.05 9.49 -0.74
N ASN A 59 -1.23 9.71 -1.33
CA ASN A 59 -2.28 8.68 -1.41
C ASN A 59 -1.79 7.37 -2.06
N ALA A 60 -0.91 7.46 -3.06
CA ALA A 60 -0.32 6.28 -3.69
C ALA A 60 0.60 5.50 -2.73
N GLN A 61 1.40 6.20 -1.92
CA GLN A 61 2.26 5.58 -0.91
C GLN A 61 1.43 4.96 0.22
N ARG A 62 0.37 5.64 0.66
CA ARG A 62 -0.55 5.17 1.70
C ARG A 62 -1.22 3.86 1.29
N ALA A 63 -1.81 3.82 0.09
CA ALA A 63 -2.45 2.61 -0.43
C ALA A 63 -1.49 1.40 -0.53
N MET A 64 -0.22 1.64 -0.89
CA MET A 64 0.81 0.60 -0.92
C MET A 64 1.11 0.06 0.49
N LEU A 65 1.30 0.96 1.45
CA LEU A 65 1.65 0.61 2.83
C LEU A 65 0.46 -0.04 3.57
N GLU A 66 -0.75 0.49 3.41
CA GLU A 66 -1.99 -0.10 3.96
C GLU A 66 -2.18 -1.54 3.46
N ALA A 67 -2.00 -1.76 2.16
CA ALA A 67 -2.10 -3.09 1.58
C ALA A 67 -1.12 -4.11 2.21
N HIS A 68 0.05 -3.66 2.67
CA HIS A 68 1.02 -4.50 3.37
C HIS A 68 0.55 -4.93 4.78
N MET A 69 -0.30 -4.12 5.40
CA MET A 69 -0.81 -4.35 6.77
C MET A 69 -2.06 -5.21 6.83
N LEU A 70 -2.69 -5.47 5.69
CA LEU A 70 -3.80 -6.41 5.61
C LEU A 70 -3.30 -7.83 5.84
N LYS A 71 -4.07 -8.60 6.62
CA LYS A 71 -3.83 -10.02 6.89
C LYS A 71 -5.15 -10.78 6.79
N GLY A 72 -5.09 -12.10 6.74
CA GLY A 72 -6.30 -12.95 6.86
C GLY A 72 -7.36 -12.67 5.81
N GLU A 73 -8.58 -12.32 6.23
CA GLU A 73 -9.71 -12.06 5.34
C GLU A 73 -9.55 -10.77 4.54
N ALA A 74 -9.03 -9.72 5.17
CA ALA A 74 -8.81 -8.44 4.50
C ALA A 74 -7.81 -8.56 3.33
N ASP A 75 -6.71 -9.30 3.52
CA ASP A 75 -5.71 -9.53 2.46
C ASP A 75 -6.28 -10.33 1.27
N ARG A 76 -7.06 -11.38 1.57
CA ARG A 76 -7.75 -12.19 0.55
C ARG A 76 -8.73 -11.33 -0.26
N TRP A 77 -9.54 -10.51 0.41
CA TRP A 77 -10.47 -9.59 -0.24
C TRP A 77 -9.73 -8.59 -1.15
N TRP A 78 -8.66 -7.97 -0.63
CA TRP A 78 -7.88 -6.98 -1.38
C TRP A 78 -7.21 -7.59 -2.62
N SER A 79 -6.63 -8.77 -2.49
CA SER A 79 -6.03 -9.51 -3.60
C SER A 79 -7.04 -9.81 -4.70
N ASN A 80 -8.25 -10.26 -4.34
CA ASN A 80 -9.33 -10.50 -5.29
C ASN A 80 -9.80 -9.21 -5.98
N MET A 81 -9.91 -8.10 -5.24
CA MET A 81 -10.29 -6.80 -5.81
C MET A 81 -9.24 -6.30 -6.82
N ARG A 82 -7.95 -6.41 -6.49
CA ARG A 82 -6.86 -6.04 -7.40
C ARG A 82 -6.92 -6.82 -8.71
N GLN A 83 -7.14 -8.13 -8.65
CA GLN A 83 -7.29 -8.96 -9.86
C GLN A 83 -8.47 -8.50 -10.73
N ARG A 84 -9.58 -8.09 -10.12
CA ARG A 84 -10.76 -7.59 -10.86
C ARG A 84 -10.49 -6.24 -11.53
N ILE A 85 -9.77 -5.34 -10.87
CA ILE A 85 -9.41 -4.03 -11.41
C ILE A 85 -8.42 -4.19 -12.57
N THR A 86 -7.40 -5.03 -12.44
CA THR A 86 -6.41 -5.28 -13.51
C THR A 86 -7.04 -5.98 -14.72
N THR A 87 -8.00 -6.88 -14.50
CA THR A 87 -8.74 -7.54 -15.59
C THR A 87 -9.59 -6.55 -16.39
N ARG A 88 -10.18 -5.53 -15.74
CA ARG A 88 -10.95 -4.48 -16.43
C ARG A 88 -10.09 -3.59 -17.31
N LYS A 89 -8.88 -3.22 -16.85
CA LYS A 89 -7.92 -2.43 -17.63
C LYS A 89 -7.49 -3.10 -18.94
N ARG A 90 -7.37 -4.45 -18.95
CA ARG A 90 -7.03 -5.21 -20.17
C ARG A 90 -8.14 -5.25 -21.21
N LYS A 91 -9.41 -5.19 -20.78
CA LYS A 91 -10.56 -5.19 -21.71
C LYS A 91 -10.83 -3.81 -22.31
N SER A 92 -10.47 -2.72 -21.62
CA SER A 92 -10.65 -1.35 -22.12
C SER A 92 -9.51 -0.83 -23.01
N SER A 93 -8.35 -1.50 -23.04
CA SER A 93 -7.20 -1.14 -23.89
C SER A 93 -7.10 -1.98 -25.17
N GLY A 94 -8.13 -2.79 -25.46
CA GLY A 94 -8.16 -3.71 -26.59
C GLY A 94 -9.48 -3.65 -27.38
N SER A 95 -10.16 -2.50 -27.38
CA SER A 95 -11.32 -2.25 -28.21
C SER A 95 -11.20 -0.93 -28.95
#